data_AF-A0A4Q3M887-F1
#
_entry.id   AF-A0A4Q3M887-F1
#
_cell.length_a   1.000
_cell.length_b   1.000
_cell.length_c   1.000
_cell.angle_alpha   90.00
_cell.angle_beta   90.00
_cell.angle_gamma   90.00
#
_symmetry.space_group_name_H-M   'P 1'
#
loop_
_entity.id
_entity.type
_entity.pdbx_description
1 polymer ?
#
loop_
_entity_poly.entity_id
_entity_poly.type
_entity_poly.pdbx_seq_one_letter_code
_entity_poly.pdbx_strand_id
1 'polypeptide(L)'
;MNHTIPPSILLMPLRQAVPEAASTLEVLVRVQAPDARPEGLAGSSRAPLRLAVVIDRSGSMSGQPLQEAMRCAQYLAGALQSTDHIGVVLYDSDVQVPVRLGPAGLPDDVRLALA
;
A
#
# COMPACT_ATOMS: atom_id res chain seq x y z
N MET A 1 -23.77 -8.70 -3.13
CA MET A 1 -22.84 -9.84 -3.29
C MET A 1 -21.56 -9.28 -3.88
N ASN A 2 -20.40 -9.50 -3.25
CA ASN A 2 -19.15 -8.86 -3.69
C ASN A 2 -18.55 -9.68 -4.85
N HIS A 3 -18.61 -9.16 -6.07
CA HIS A 3 -18.09 -9.83 -7.27
C HIS A 3 -16.57 -9.59 -7.39
N THR A 4 -15.79 -10.15 -6.48
CA THR A 4 -14.32 -10.10 -6.61
C THR A 4 -13.89 -11.13 -7.64
N ILE A 5 -13.47 -10.73 -8.84
CA ILE A 5 -12.76 -11.64 -9.75
C ILE A 5 -11.39 -11.91 -9.11
N PRO A 6 -11.04 -13.17 -8.81
CA PRO A 6 -9.75 -13.49 -8.20
C PRO A 6 -8.61 -13.24 -9.20
N PRO A 7 -7.39 -12.92 -8.72
CA PRO A 7 -6.24 -12.90 -9.60
C PRO A 7 -5.99 -14.30 -10.19
N SER A 8 -5.58 -14.35 -11.46
CA SER A 8 -5.16 -15.60 -12.08
C SER A 8 -3.73 -15.94 -11.69
N ILE A 9 -3.47 -17.19 -11.32
CA ILE A 9 -2.12 -17.71 -11.05
C ILE A 9 -1.71 -18.61 -12.21
N LEU A 10 -0.66 -18.22 -12.91
CA LEU A 10 -0.09 -18.94 -14.04
C LEU A 10 1.24 -19.57 -13.59
N LEU A 11 1.41 -20.86 -13.85
CA LEU A 11 2.62 -21.61 -13.56
C LEU A 11 3.30 -21.98 -14.87
N MET A 12 4.48 -21.43 -15.13
CA MET A 12 5.22 -21.66 -16.36
C MET A 12 6.52 -22.39 -16.03
N PRO A 13 6.63 -23.69 -16.33
CA PRO A 13 7.86 -24.42 -16.06
C PRO A 13 8.98 -23.95 -17.00
N LEU A 14 10.20 -23.87 -16.48
CA LEU A 14 11.38 -23.50 -17.29
C LEU A 14 11.69 -24.57 -18.35
N ARG A 15 11.36 -25.84 -18.06
CA ARG A 15 11.53 -26.98 -18.96
C ARG A 15 10.21 -27.70 -19.12
N GLN A 16 9.89 -28.12 -20.34
CA GLN A 16 8.63 -28.81 -20.65
C GLN A 16 8.61 -30.28 -20.22
N ALA A 17 9.75 -30.80 -19.73
CA ALA A 17 9.88 -32.18 -19.27
C ALA A 17 10.83 -32.24 -18.06
N VAL A 18 10.61 -33.26 -17.23
CA VAL A 18 11.47 -33.62 -16.11
C VAL A 18 12.03 -35.03 -16.32
N PRO A 19 13.25 -35.32 -15.86
CA PRO A 19 13.76 -36.68 -15.78
C PRO A 19 12.85 -37.58 -14.94
N GLU A 20 12.87 -38.88 -15.21
CA GLU A 20 12.21 -39.89 -14.37
C GLU A 20 12.80 -39.95 -12.96
N ALA A 21 14.11 -39.70 -12.83
CA ALA A 21 14.78 -39.58 -11.55
C ALA A 21 14.32 -38.34 -10.77
N ALA A 22 14.40 -38.41 -9.44
CA ALA A 22 14.08 -37.29 -8.56
C ALA A 22 14.85 -36.03 -8.99
N SER A 23 14.11 -34.97 -9.31
CA SER A 23 14.67 -33.74 -9.84
C SER A 23 13.85 -32.53 -9.38
N THR A 24 14.46 -31.35 -9.50
CA THR A 24 13.81 -30.07 -9.22
C THR A 24 13.31 -29.47 -10.53
N LEU A 25 12.06 -29.01 -10.53
CA LEU A 25 11.48 -28.24 -11.63
C LEU A 25 11.40 -26.76 -11.23
N GLU A 26 12.10 -25.92 -11.96
CA GLU A 26 11.97 -24.47 -11.82
C GLU A 26 10.71 -23.99 -12.51
N VAL A 27 9.89 -23.21 -11.81
CA VAL A 27 8.61 -22.70 -12.30
C VAL A 27 8.54 -21.20 -12.05
N LEU A 28 8.23 -20.44 -13.11
CA LEU A 28 7.82 -19.05 -12.98
C LEU A 28 6.35 -19.00 -12.54
N VAL A 29 6.11 -18.44 -11.36
CA VAL A 29 4.76 -18.15 -10.86
C VAL A 29 4.41 -16.72 -11.25
N ARG A 30 3.38 -16.54 -12.06
CA ARG A 30 2.85 -15.22 -12.41
C ARG A 30 1.47 -15.05 -11.79
N VAL A 31 1.35 -14.06 -10.92
CA VAL A 31 0.07 -13.61 -10.36
C VAL A 31 -0.38 -12.40 -11.19
N GLN A 32 -1.48 -12.55 -11.92
CA GLN A 32 -2.04 -11.50 -12.78
C GLN A 32 -3.38 -11.03 -12.22
N ALA A 33 -3.50 -9.72 -12.02
CA ALA A 33 -4.77 -9.09 -11.72
C ALA A 33 -5.71 -9.18 -12.94
N PRO A 34 -7.03 -9.23 -12.75
CA PRO A 34 -7.99 -9.22 -13.86
C PRO A 34 -7.80 -7.98 -14.76
N ASP A 35 -7.83 -8.16 -16.09
CA ASP A 35 -7.61 -7.07 -17.06
C ASP A 35 -8.72 -6.02 -17.05
N ALA A 36 -9.95 -6.45 -16.74
CA ALA A 36 -11.10 -5.58 -16.56
C ALA A 36 -11.47 -5.51 -15.08
N ARG A 37 -11.79 -4.30 -14.62
CA ARG A 37 -12.55 -4.13 -13.38
C ARG A 37 -13.87 -4.88 -13.56
N PRO A 38 -14.23 -5.86 -12.70
CA PRO A 38 -15.41 -6.70 -12.91
C PRO A 38 -16.65 -5.85 -13.23
N GLU A 39 -17.38 -6.19 -14.29
CA GLU A 39 -18.66 -5.56 -14.60
C GLU A 39 -19.60 -5.78 -13.41
N GLY A 40 -20.06 -4.67 -12.81
CA GLY A 40 -20.74 -4.67 -11.50
C GLY A 40 -19.95 -4.04 -10.36
N LEU A 41 -18.67 -3.68 -10.56
CA LEU A 41 -17.89 -2.86 -9.62
C LEU A 41 -18.03 -1.35 -9.84
N ALA A 42 -18.93 -0.91 -10.74
CA ALA A 42 -19.43 0.46 -10.76
C ALA A 42 -20.25 0.69 -9.48
N GLY A 43 -19.55 0.86 -8.34
CA GLY A 43 -20.13 0.93 -7.00
C GLY A 43 -19.56 -0.06 -5.98
N SER A 44 -18.73 -1.04 -6.36
CA SER A 44 -18.06 -1.86 -5.35
C SER A 44 -16.91 -1.08 -4.71
N SER A 45 -16.98 -0.88 -3.39
CA SER A 45 -15.88 -0.29 -2.65
C SER A 45 -14.64 -1.19 -2.76
N ARG A 46 -13.47 -0.59 -2.99
CA ARG A 46 -12.22 -1.34 -2.87
C ARG A 46 -12.07 -1.84 -1.42
N ALA A 47 -11.23 -2.86 -1.22
CA ALA A 47 -10.86 -3.23 0.14
C ALA A 47 -10.32 -1.99 0.89
N PRO A 48 -10.74 -1.77 2.15
CA PRO A 48 -10.20 -0.68 2.96
C PRO A 48 -8.69 -0.79 3.07
N LEU A 49 -7.99 0.33 2.88
CA LEU A 49 -6.55 0.43 3.06
C LEU A 49 -6.21 0.68 4.52
N ARG A 50 -5.05 0.17 4.94
CA ARG A 50 -4.40 0.52 6.20
C ARG A 50 -3.01 1.01 5.88
N LEU A 51 -2.81 2.33 5.89
CA LEU A 51 -1.57 2.97 5.48
C LEU A 51 -0.80 3.50 6.70
N ALA A 52 0.48 3.20 6.79
CA ALA A 52 1.39 3.87 7.72
C ALA A 52 2.40 4.70 6.92
N VAL A 53 2.42 6.00 7.15
CA VAL A 53 3.38 6.92 6.52
C VAL A 53 4.54 7.12 7.49
N VAL A 54 5.74 6.69 7.09
CA VAL A 54 6.95 6.82 7.89
C VAL A 54 7.83 7.88 7.25
N ILE A 55 8.12 8.96 7.98
CA ILE A 55 8.83 10.12 7.45
C ILE A 55 10.17 10.29 8.17
N ASP A 56 11.25 10.30 7.37
CA ASP A 56 12.61 10.56 7.81
C ASP A 56 12.79 12.04 8.16
N ARG A 57 13.34 12.31 9.34
CA ARG A 57 13.67 13.66 9.85
C ARG A 57 15.17 13.89 10.07
N SER A 58 16.01 13.01 9.54
CA SER A 58 17.47 13.13 9.60
C SER A 58 17.97 14.46 8.99
N GLY A 59 19.20 14.84 9.31
CA GLY A 59 19.76 16.12 8.90
C GLY A 59 19.74 16.39 7.38
N SER A 60 19.82 15.34 6.54
CA SER A 60 19.73 15.45 5.08
C SER A 60 18.33 15.82 4.59
N MET A 61 17.29 15.56 5.39
CA MET A 61 15.91 15.92 5.07
C MET A 61 15.60 17.39 5.39
N SER A 62 16.50 18.10 6.08
CA SER A 62 16.27 19.48 6.50
C SER A 62 15.91 20.42 5.35
N GLY A 63 14.97 21.34 5.62
CA GLY A 63 14.47 22.30 4.64
C GLY A 63 13.42 21.71 3.71
N GLN A 64 13.62 21.89 2.40
CA GLN A 64 12.63 21.55 1.37
C GLN A 64 12.24 20.06 1.33
N PRO A 65 13.15 19.07 1.48
CA PRO A 65 12.79 17.66 1.40
C PRO A 65 11.76 17.26 2.47
N LEU A 66 11.97 17.67 3.72
CA LEU A 66 11.04 17.39 4.82
C LEU A 66 9.70 18.10 4.61
N GLN A 67 9.72 19.36 4.16
CA GLN A 67 8.49 20.10 3.86
C GLN A 67 7.64 19.41 2.79
N GLU A 68 8.27 18.90 1.73
CA GLU A 68 7.57 18.19 0.67
C GLU A 68 7.08 16.82 1.14
N ALA A 69 7.85 16.11 1.97
CA ALA A 69 7.41 14.84 2.58
C ALA A 69 6.14 15.04 3.42
N MET A 70 6.06 16.11 4.21
CA MET A 70 4.86 16.47 4.97
C MET A 70 3.68 16.82 4.06
N ARG A 71 3.91 17.60 3.00
CA ARG A 71 2.87 17.93 2.03
C ARG A 71 2.32 16.68 1.34
N CYS A 72 3.20 15.75 0.95
CA CYS A 72 2.82 14.46 0.36
C CYS A 72 2.01 13.61 1.34
N ALA A 73 2.40 13.56 2.62
CA ALA A 73 1.64 12.84 3.64
C ALA A 73 0.22 13.42 3.81
N GLN A 74 0.08 14.74 3.82
CA GLN A 74 -1.22 15.42 3.86
C GLN A 74 -2.06 15.14 2.60
N TYR A 75 -1.42 15.13 1.42
CA TYR A 75 -2.08 14.79 0.16
C TYR A 75 -2.60 13.34 0.18
N LEU A 76 -1.79 12.38 0.64
CA LEU A 76 -2.21 10.98 0.79
C LEU A 76 -3.40 10.86 1.73
N ALA A 77 -3.38 11.53 2.88
CA ALA A 77 -4.49 11.53 3.82
C ALA A 77 -5.79 12.03 3.18
N GLY A 78 -5.72 13.08 2.36
CA GLY A 78 -6.88 13.62 1.63
C GLY A 78 -7.41 12.71 0.51
N ALA A 79 -6.61 11.77 0.00
CA ALA A 79 -7.00 10.82 -1.04
C ALA A 79 -7.63 9.53 -0.49
N LEU A 80 -7.59 9.32 0.83
CA LEU A 80 -8.18 8.15 1.47
C LEU A 80 -9.71 8.25 1.54
N GLN A 81 -10.36 7.08 1.50
CA GLN A 81 -11.79 6.92 1.69
C GLN A 81 -12.11 6.83 3.19
N SER A 82 -13.35 7.13 3.57
CA SER A 82 -13.80 7.07 4.98
C SER A 82 -13.65 5.69 5.63
N THR A 83 -13.54 4.63 4.83
CA THR A 83 -13.30 3.26 5.31
C THR A 83 -11.83 2.97 5.62
N ASP A 84 -10.90 3.79 5.15
CA ASP A 84 -9.47 3.55 5.30
C ASP A 84 -8.93 3.94 6.66
N HIS A 85 -7.71 3.50 6.95
CA HIS A 85 -6.96 3.90 8.14
C HIS A 85 -5.61 4.50 7.75
N ILE A 86 -5.19 5.51 8.51
CA ILE A 86 -3.88 6.14 8.39
C ILE A 86 -3.20 6.28 9.74
N GLY A 87 -1.90 6.06 9.77
CA GLY A 87 -1.02 6.43 10.87
C GLY A 87 0.23 7.13 10.33
N VAL A 88 0.85 7.97 11.16
CA VAL A 88 2.05 8.71 10.80
C VAL A 88 3.12 8.48 11.85
N VAL A 89 4.32 8.14 11.39
CA VAL A 89 5.52 7.95 12.20
C VAL A 89 6.60 8.88 11.69
N LEU A 90 7.23 9.62 12.59
CA LEU A 90 8.40 10.43 12.33
C LEU A 90 9.60 9.73 12.96
N TYR A 91 10.71 9.62 12.23
CA TYR A 91 11.91 8.99 12.76
C TYR A 91 13.17 9.82 12.50
N ASP A 92 14.04 9.86 13.51
CA ASP A 92 15.45 10.23 13.42
C ASP A 92 16.25 9.44 14.47
N SER A 93 16.90 10.11 15.43
CA SER A 93 17.46 9.49 16.64
C SER A 93 16.36 9.04 17.60
N ASP A 94 15.18 9.65 17.52
CA ASP A 94 13.99 9.30 18.29
C ASP A 94 12.82 8.98 17.36
N VAL A 95 11.88 8.16 17.84
CA VAL A 95 10.66 7.82 17.11
C VAL A 95 9.47 8.53 17.72
N GLN A 96 8.71 9.24 16.90
CA GLN A 96 7.46 9.88 17.30
C GLN A 96 6.32 9.34 16.45
N VAL A 97 5.17 9.09 17.10
CA VAL A 97 3.95 8.61 16.42
C VAL A 97 2.86 9.65 16.63
N PRO A 98 2.91 10.79 15.92
CA PRO A 98 1.96 11.88 16.14
C PRO A 98 0.53 11.50 15.74
N VAL A 99 0.36 10.52 14.83
CA VAL A 99 -0.94 9.95 14.46
C VAL A 99 -0.88 8.44 14.60
N ARG A 100 -1.60 7.87 15.55
CA ARG A 100 -1.75 6.42 15.66
C ARG A 100 -2.63 5.91 14.53
N LEU A 101 -2.35 4.69 14.05
CA LEU A 101 -3.15 4.08 13.00
C LEU A 101 -4.62 3.99 13.42
N GLY A 102 -5.46 4.75 12.72
CA GLY A 102 -6.89 4.85 12.99
C GLY A 102 -7.66 5.27 11.74
N PRO A 103 -9.00 5.34 11.79
CA PRO A 103 -9.82 5.73 10.65
C PRO A 103 -9.36 7.05 10.03
N ALA A 104 -9.26 7.11 8.71
CA ALA A 104 -8.84 8.31 7.97
C ALA A 104 -9.88 9.44 7.97
N GLY A 105 -11.03 9.23 8.63
CA GLY A 105 -12.23 10.07 8.58
C GLY A 105 -12.08 11.51 9.08
N LEU A 106 -10.91 11.90 9.60
CA LEU A 106 -10.56 13.29 9.88
C LEU A 106 -9.20 13.60 9.24
N PRO A 107 -9.17 13.98 7.94
CA PRO A 107 -7.94 14.45 7.26
C PRO A 107 -7.22 15.56 8.03
N ASP A 108 -7.96 16.31 8.85
CA ASP A 108 -7.45 17.36 9.73
C ASP A 108 -6.51 16.82 10.81
N ASP A 109 -6.63 15.57 11.27
CA ASP A 109 -5.75 15.01 12.31
C ASP A 109 -4.31 14.89 11.79
N VAL A 110 -4.15 14.44 10.54
CA VAL A 110 -2.83 14.36 9.89
C VAL A 110 -2.30 15.76 9.55
N ARG A 111 -3.16 16.67 9.10
CA ARG A 111 -2.74 18.06 8.81
C ARG A 111 -2.32 18.80 10.08
N LEU A 112 -3.05 18.64 11.18
CA LEU A 112 -2.77 19.25 12.47
C LEU A 112 -1.52 18.66 13.12
N ALA A 113 -1.33 17.34 12.99
CA ALA A 113 -0.15 16.64 13.50
C ALA A 113 1.15 16.98 12.77
N LEU A 114 1.05 17.48 11.53
CA LEU A 114 2.18 17.79 10.65
C LEU A 114 2.35 19.30 10.36
N ALA A 115 1.53 20.15 11.00
CA ALA A 115 1.66 21.61 10.96
C ALA A 115 2.70 22.10 11.98
#